data_AF-A0A2V3VN12-F1
#
_entry.id   AF-A0A2V3VN12-F1
#
_cell.length_a   1.000
_cell.length_b   1.000
_cell.length_c   1.000
_cell.angle_alpha   90.00
_cell.angle_beta   90.00
_cell.angle_gamma   90.00
#
_symmetry.space_group_name_H-M   'P 1'
#
loop_
_entity.id
_entity.type
_entity.pdbx_description
1 polymer ?
#
loop_
_entity_poly.entity_id
_entity_poly.type
_entity_poly.pdbx_seq_one_letter_code
_entity_poly.pdbx_strand_id
1 'polypeptide(L)'
;MPLENQPGTAENRKLDGDPVGRNPRPVSVSLYTPEERARRDSSIWTLVQGVLAPVQFLVFLVSLGLVLRYFGTGEGAFAADLSIVAKTLTLYTIMITGSIWEKVVFGKWLFAPAFFWEDVFSMLVLALHTAYLVMLFAGLGTTGERMAVALAGYAAYVINAAQFLWKLRMARLQGASAAESAPRLAVAQ
;
A
#
# COMPACT_ATOMS: atom_id res chain seq x y z
N MET A 1 65.97 -17.77 29.72
CA MET A 1 66.14 -19.09 29.08
C MET A 1 64.77 -19.61 28.66
N PRO A 2 64.68 -20.26 27.50
CA PRO A 2 63.45 -20.45 26.71
C PRO A 2 62.75 -21.76 27.05
N LEU A 3 61.45 -21.84 26.79
CA LEU A 3 60.81 -23.02 26.19
C LEU A 3 59.65 -22.55 25.29
N GLU A 4 60.03 -22.20 24.06
CA GLU A 4 59.24 -22.47 22.85
C GLU A 4 59.08 -24.00 22.69
N ASN A 5 57.98 -24.46 22.09
CA ASN A 5 57.58 -25.84 21.68
C ASN A 5 56.45 -26.47 22.55
N GLN A 6 55.28 -26.89 22.07
CA GLN A 6 54.87 -27.34 20.72
C GLN A 6 53.34 -27.28 20.50
N PRO A 7 52.90 -27.29 19.22
CA PRO A 7 51.51 -27.45 18.82
C PRO A 7 51.03 -28.91 18.93
N GLY A 8 49.76 -29.12 19.27
CA GLY A 8 49.06 -30.38 18.97
C GLY A 8 48.91 -31.41 20.10
N THR A 9 48.69 -31.01 21.36
CA THR A 9 48.19 -31.94 22.38
C THR A 9 46.66 -31.98 22.42
N ALA A 10 46.12 -33.18 22.27
CA ALA A 10 44.72 -33.49 22.01
C ALA A 10 43.80 -33.38 23.23
N GLU A 11 43.93 -32.32 24.04
CA GLU A 11 43.24 -32.23 25.34
C GLU A 11 42.68 -30.83 25.63
N ASN A 12 42.04 -30.20 24.64
CA ASN A 12 41.06 -29.12 24.86
C ASN A 12 39.94 -29.20 23.82
N ARG A 13 39.56 -30.43 23.43
CA ARG A 13 38.34 -30.69 22.65
C ARG A 13 37.19 -30.81 23.64
N LYS A 14 36.25 -29.88 23.54
CA LYS A 14 35.03 -29.69 24.33
C LYS A 14 35.22 -28.68 25.45
N LEU A 15 34.74 -27.48 25.21
CA LEU A 15 33.75 -26.76 26.01
C LEU A 15 33.82 -25.30 25.58
N ASP A 16 33.27 -25.00 24.41
CA ASP A 16 32.65 -23.71 24.16
C ASP A 16 31.51 -24.00 23.20
N GLY A 17 30.31 -24.04 23.77
CA GLY A 17 29.09 -24.17 23.01
C GLY A 17 28.94 -22.93 22.16
N ASP A 18 29.01 -23.09 20.85
CA ASP A 18 28.52 -22.11 19.90
C ASP A 18 27.15 -21.63 20.36
N PRO A 19 26.96 -20.34 20.70
CA PRO A 19 25.62 -19.82 20.87
C PRO A 19 24.99 -19.83 19.48
N VAL A 20 24.19 -20.87 19.25
CA VAL A 20 23.00 -20.93 18.42
C VAL A 20 22.95 -19.78 17.42
N GLY A 21 23.24 -20.10 16.15
CA GLY A 21 23.06 -19.19 15.03
C GLY A 21 21.74 -18.44 15.19
N ARG A 22 21.83 -17.15 15.50
CA ARG A 22 20.68 -16.24 15.39
C ARG A 22 20.32 -16.26 13.92
N ASN A 23 19.33 -17.06 13.55
CA ASN A 23 18.59 -16.84 12.32
C ASN A 23 18.28 -15.34 12.28
N PRO A 24 18.78 -14.58 11.30
CA PRO A 24 18.40 -13.19 11.18
C PRO A 24 16.89 -13.20 11.06
N ARG A 25 16.20 -12.72 12.11
CA ARG A 25 14.75 -12.54 12.06
C ARG A 25 14.52 -11.72 10.80
N PRO A 26 13.61 -12.15 9.89
CA PRO A 26 13.32 -11.36 8.71
C PRO A 26 13.01 -9.96 9.21
N VAL A 27 13.85 -9.00 8.82
CA VAL A 27 13.70 -7.61 9.25
C VAL A 27 12.33 -7.22 8.73
N SER A 28 11.35 -7.15 9.62
CA SER A 28 10.04 -6.62 9.29
C SER A 28 10.33 -5.21 8.82
N VAL A 29 10.22 -4.98 7.52
CA VAL A 29 10.42 -3.65 6.95
C VAL A 29 9.35 -2.78 7.60
N SER A 30 9.76 -2.00 8.61
CA SER A 30 8.87 -1.07 9.28
C SER A 30 8.37 -0.11 8.22
N LEU A 31 7.06 0.09 8.15
CA LEU A 31 6.43 0.95 7.15
C LEU A 31 6.96 2.41 7.21
N TYR A 32 7.47 2.80 8.38
CA TYR A 32 8.03 4.12 8.65
C TYR A 32 9.24 4.01 9.60
N THR A 33 10.26 4.84 9.41
CA THR A 33 11.22 5.20 10.47
C THR A 33 10.53 6.04 11.56
N PRO A 34 11.11 6.22 12.75
CA PRO A 34 10.57 7.12 13.77
C PRO A 34 10.33 8.55 13.26
N GLU A 35 11.25 9.06 12.44
CA GLU A 35 11.17 10.41 11.87
C GLU A 35 10.08 10.51 10.80
N GLU A 36 9.96 9.49 9.94
CA GLU A 36 8.87 9.40 8.95
C GLU A 36 7.51 9.33 9.64
N ARG A 37 7.41 8.57 10.74
CA ARG A 37 6.18 8.48 11.54
C ARG A 37 5.83 9.83 12.16
N ALA A 38 6.80 10.56 12.73
CA ALA A 38 6.57 11.89 13.28
C ALA A 38 6.09 12.88 12.21
N ARG A 39 6.66 12.84 10.99
CA ARG A 39 6.20 13.65 9.85
C ARG A 39 4.78 13.28 9.42
N ARG A 40 4.46 11.99 9.36
CA ARG A 40 3.11 11.51 9.03
C ARG A 40 2.07 12.00 10.04
N ASP A 41 2.37 11.84 11.33
CA ASP A 41 1.43 12.12 12.42
C ASP A 41 1.16 13.62 12.58
N SER A 42 2.11 14.48 12.19
CA SER A 42 1.96 15.94 12.17
C SER A 42 1.37 16.50 10.86
N SER A 43 1.20 15.67 9.83
CA SER A 43 0.77 16.11 8.50
C SER A 43 -0.76 16.12 8.34
N ILE A 44 -1.31 17.29 7.98
CA ILE A 44 -2.70 17.47 7.52
C ILE A 44 -3.05 16.51 6.36
N TRP A 45 -2.07 16.18 5.51
CA TRP A 45 -2.32 15.33 4.36
C TRP A 45 -2.75 13.90 4.76
N THR A 46 -2.36 13.42 5.94
CA THR A 46 -2.82 12.13 6.47
C THR A 46 -4.34 12.15 6.70
N LEU A 47 -4.88 13.26 7.21
CA LEU A 47 -6.33 13.43 7.35
C LEU A 47 -7.02 13.54 5.99
N VAL A 48 -6.45 14.31 5.06
CA VAL A 48 -6.98 14.44 3.69
C VAL A 48 -7.09 13.07 3.03
N GLN A 49 -6.04 12.24 3.09
CA GLN A 49 -6.09 10.86 2.57
C GLN A 49 -7.10 10.00 3.31
N GLY A 50 -7.18 10.14 4.64
CA GLY A 50 -8.15 9.42 5.48
C GLY A 50 -9.62 9.70 5.12
N VAL A 51 -9.92 10.88 4.56
CA VAL A 51 -11.26 11.25 4.05
C VAL A 51 -11.43 10.87 2.58
N LEU A 52 -10.44 11.15 1.74
CA LEU A 52 -10.52 10.90 0.30
C LEU A 52 -10.60 9.41 -0.02
N ALA A 53 -9.94 8.53 0.74
CA ALA A 53 -9.99 7.09 0.49
C ALA A 53 -11.41 6.49 0.66
N PRO A 54 -12.15 6.74 1.76
CA PRO A 54 -13.56 6.36 1.87
C PRO A 54 -14.45 6.96 0.79
N VAL A 55 -14.27 8.26 0.47
CA VAL A 55 -15.03 8.91 -0.61
C VAL A 55 -14.79 8.23 -1.93
N GLN A 56 -13.53 7.91 -2.27
CA GLN A 56 -13.20 7.15 -3.46
C GLN A 56 -13.88 5.79 -3.51
N PHE A 57 -13.91 5.09 -2.37
CA PHE A 57 -14.54 3.78 -2.30
C PHE A 57 -16.05 3.85 -2.54
N LEU A 58 -16.73 4.88 -2.04
CA LEU A 58 -18.15 5.09 -2.32
C LEU A 58 -18.41 5.45 -3.78
N VAL A 59 -17.62 6.36 -4.35
CA VAL A 59 -17.71 6.73 -5.78
C VAL A 59 -17.44 5.51 -6.67
N PHE A 60 -16.49 4.66 -6.28
CA PHE A 60 -16.24 3.36 -6.91
C PHE A 60 -17.49 2.48 -6.93
N LEU A 61 -18.13 2.24 -5.78
CA LEU A 61 -19.29 1.35 -5.70
C LEU A 61 -20.47 1.85 -6.55
N VAL A 62 -20.76 3.14 -6.49
CA VAL A 62 -21.83 3.75 -7.31
C VAL A 62 -21.52 3.58 -8.80
N SER A 63 -20.29 3.91 -9.21
CA SER A 63 -19.88 3.82 -10.60
C SER A 63 -19.85 2.37 -11.11
N LEU A 64 -19.40 1.42 -10.30
CA LEU A 64 -19.46 0.00 -10.62
C LEU A 64 -20.90 -0.47 -10.83
N GLY A 65 -21.82 -0.12 -9.93
CA GLY A 65 -23.23 -0.48 -10.04
C GLY A 65 -23.86 0.02 -11.33
N LEU A 66 -23.56 1.25 -11.75
CA LEU A 66 -24.06 1.84 -13.00
C LEU A 66 -23.48 1.14 -14.24
N VAL A 67 -22.19 0.81 -14.23
CA VAL A 67 -21.56 0.06 -15.34
C VAL A 67 -22.13 -1.35 -15.46
N LEU A 68 -22.34 -2.04 -14.33
CA LEU A 68 -22.95 -3.37 -14.33
C LEU A 68 -24.42 -3.31 -14.78
N ARG A 69 -25.18 -2.28 -14.37
CA ARG A 69 -26.54 -2.05 -14.88
C ARG A 69 -26.54 -1.89 -16.40
N TYR A 70 -25.59 -1.12 -16.95
CA TYR A 70 -25.45 -0.96 -18.40
C TYR A 70 -25.24 -2.30 -19.11
N PHE A 71 -24.31 -3.14 -18.65
CA PHE A 71 -24.11 -4.46 -19.26
C PHE A 71 -25.29 -5.42 -19.07
N GLY A 72 -26.00 -5.33 -17.93
CA GLY A 72 -27.14 -6.20 -17.66
C GLY A 72 -28.43 -5.82 -18.41
N THR A 73 -28.62 -4.53 -18.73
CA THR A 73 -29.89 -4.01 -19.29
C THR A 73 -29.75 -3.38 -20.67
N GLY A 74 -28.54 -3.01 -21.09
CA GLY A 74 -28.28 -2.19 -22.28
C GLY A 74 -28.56 -0.69 -22.09
N GLU A 75 -29.08 -0.27 -20.93
CA GLU A 75 -29.49 1.11 -20.66
C GLU A 75 -28.57 1.85 -19.68
N GLY A 76 -28.69 3.18 -19.62
CA GLY A 76 -28.03 3.98 -18.58
C GLY A 76 -26.56 4.30 -18.87
N ALA A 77 -26.13 4.15 -20.12
CA ALA A 77 -24.77 4.47 -20.57
C ALA A 77 -24.34 5.89 -20.16
N PHE A 78 -25.22 6.89 -20.31
CA PHE A 78 -24.92 8.27 -19.93
C PHE A 78 -24.63 8.43 -18.43
N ALA A 79 -25.43 7.77 -17.57
CA ALA A 79 -25.22 7.81 -16.13
C ALA A 79 -23.90 7.13 -15.73
N ALA A 80 -23.57 6.01 -16.39
CA ALA A 80 -22.29 5.32 -16.20
C ALA A 80 -21.09 6.17 -16.68
N ASP A 81 -21.20 6.83 -17.84
CA ASP A 81 -20.18 7.77 -18.32
C ASP A 81 -19.95 8.88 -17.29
N LEU A 82 -21.02 9.51 -16.81
CA LEU A 82 -20.94 10.60 -15.83
C LEU A 82 -20.31 10.13 -14.51
N SER A 83 -20.67 8.93 -14.02
CA SER A 83 -20.08 8.40 -12.79
C SER A 83 -18.60 8.08 -12.96
N ILE A 84 -18.17 7.60 -14.13
CA ILE A 84 -16.76 7.34 -14.43
C ILE A 84 -15.97 8.65 -14.53
N VAL A 85 -16.53 9.69 -15.16
CA VAL A 85 -15.91 11.02 -15.18
C VAL A 85 -15.71 11.52 -13.75
N ALA A 86 -16.75 11.49 -12.91
CA ALA A 86 -16.67 11.90 -11.51
C ALA A 86 -15.64 11.08 -10.73
N LYS A 87 -15.59 9.76 -10.94
CA LYS A 87 -14.59 8.88 -10.35
C LYS A 87 -13.17 9.24 -10.78
N THR A 88 -12.94 9.51 -12.05
CA THR A 88 -11.62 9.86 -12.58
C THR A 88 -11.12 11.19 -12.03
N LEU A 89 -11.99 12.20 -11.92
CA LEU A 89 -11.64 13.47 -11.26
C LEU A 89 -11.29 13.26 -9.77
N THR A 90 -12.03 12.39 -9.10
CA THR A 90 -11.73 12.01 -7.72
C THR A 90 -10.40 11.23 -7.64
N LEU A 91 -10.04 10.45 -8.67
CA LEU A 91 -8.78 9.70 -8.74
C LEU A 91 -7.59 10.64 -8.92
N TYR A 92 -7.71 11.63 -9.80
CA TYR A 92 -6.69 12.68 -9.92
C TYR A 92 -6.51 13.42 -8.59
N THR A 93 -7.61 13.76 -7.92
CA THR A 93 -7.56 14.47 -6.64
C THR A 93 -6.82 13.68 -5.56
N ILE A 94 -7.17 12.40 -5.36
CA ILE A 94 -6.52 11.57 -4.34
C ILE A 94 -5.06 11.26 -4.71
N MET A 95 -4.76 11.07 -6.00
CA MET A 95 -3.39 10.83 -6.48
C MET A 95 -2.50 12.05 -6.24
N ILE A 96 -2.95 13.25 -6.65
CA ILE A 96 -2.18 14.48 -6.47
C ILE A 96 -1.94 14.73 -4.97
N THR A 97 -2.99 14.69 -4.16
CA THR A 97 -2.85 14.89 -2.70
C THR A 97 -2.04 13.77 -2.03
N GLY A 98 -2.10 12.54 -2.54
CA GLY A 98 -1.30 11.41 -2.07
C GLY A 98 0.19 11.59 -2.38
N SER A 99 0.51 12.05 -3.59
CA SER A 99 1.90 12.36 -3.95
C SER A 99 2.51 13.50 -3.12
N ILE A 100 1.70 14.49 -2.75
CA ILE A 100 2.12 15.55 -1.82
C ILE A 100 2.37 14.95 -0.43
N TRP A 101 1.48 14.08 0.04
CA TRP A 101 1.65 13.38 1.32
C TRP A 101 2.96 12.58 1.34
N GLU A 102 3.24 11.79 0.31
CA GLU A 102 4.49 11.04 0.19
C GLU A 102 5.71 11.96 0.15
N LYS A 103 5.61 13.10 -0.54
CA LYS A 103 6.71 14.08 -0.60
C LYS A 103 7.05 14.60 0.79
N VAL A 104 6.04 14.89 1.61
CA VAL A 104 6.21 15.36 2.99
C VAL A 104 6.78 14.26 3.89
N VAL A 105 6.30 13.02 3.76
CA VAL A 105 6.71 11.93 4.66
C VAL A 105 8.05 11.31 4.25
N PHE A 106 8.26 11.01 2.98
CA PHE A 106 9.40 10.24 2.46
C PHE A 106 10.38 11.07 1.63
N GLY A 107 10.07 12.34 1.32
CA GLY A 107 10.90 13.16 0.44
C GLY A 107 10.78 12.80 -1.04
N LYS A 108 9.88 11.88 -1.43
CA LYS A 108 9.64 11.41 -2.80
C LYS A 108 8.20 11.70 -3.22
N TRP A 109 7.96 12.01 -4.49
CA TRP A 109 6.61 12.30 -4.97
C TRP A 109 5.73 11.06 -5.11
N LEU A 110 6.31 9.92 -5.47
CA LEU A 110 5.67 8.60 -5.53
C LEU A 110 6.78 7.57 -5.41
N PHE A 111 6.40 6.30 -5.28
CA PHE A 111 7.29 5.14 -5.31
C PHE A 111 8.29 5.12 -4.16
N ALA A 112 7.87 5.58 -2.97
CA ALA A 112 8.60 5.23 -1.76
C ALA A 112 8.72 3.70 -1.66
N PRO A 113 9.86 3.12 -1.22
CA PRO A 113 10.04 1.66 -1.23
C PRO A 113 8.93 0.90 -0.49
N ALA A 114 8.37 1.52 0.54
CA ALA A 114 7.25 1.00 1.33
C ALA A 114 5.89 1.02 0.60
N PHE A 115 5.73 1.78 -0.48
CA PHE A 115 4.48 2.01 -1.23
C PHE A 115 4.58 1.71 -2.73
N PHE A 116 5.76 1.28 -3.21
CA PHE A 116 6.05 1.11 -4.62
C PHE A 116 4.97 0.33 -5.39
N TRP A 117 4.53 -0.81 -4.86
CA TRP A 117 3.55 -1.65 -5.54
C TRP A 117 2.16 -1.04 -5.54
N GLU A 118 1.74 -0.37 -4.45
CA GLU A 118 0.49 0.38 -4.42
C GLU A 118 0.49 1.50 -5.46
N ASP A 119 1.63 2.18 -5.65
CA ASP A 119 1.76 3.26 -6.63
C ASP A 119 1.71 2.74 -8.06
N VAL A 120 2.34 1.59 -8.34
CA VAL A 120 2.25 0.93 -9.66
C VAL A 120 0.80 0.62 -10.02
N PHE A 121 0.04 0.04 -9.09
CA PHE A 121 -1.38 -0.27 -9.33
C PHE A 121 -2.23 1.00 -9.40
N SER A 122 -1.96 2.00 -8.57
CA SER A 122 -2.65 3.28 -8.62
C SER A 122 -2.44 3.99 -9.96
N MET A 123 -1.22 3.95 -10.50
CA MET A 123 -0.90 4.46 -11.84
C MET A 123 -1.60 3.67 -12.94
N LEU A 124 -1.70 2.33 -12.83
CA LEU A 124 -2.48 1.52 -13.76
C LEU A 124 -3.97 1.87 -13.74
N VAL A 125 -4.56 2.01 -12.55
CA VAL A 125 -5.96 2.44 -12.39
C VAL A 125 -6.18 3.81 -13.03
N LEU A 126 -5.27 4.75 -12.76
CA LEU A 126 -5.31 6.10 -13.31
C LEU A 126 -5.20 6.09 -14.84
N ALA A 127 -4.28 5.29 -15.38
CA ALA A 127 -4.06 5.15 -16.82
C ALA A 127 -5.31 4.59 -17.52
N LEU A 128 -5.93 3.54 -16.97
CA LEU A 128 -7.15 2.95 -17.53
C LEU A 128 -8.33 3.93 -17.50
N HIS A 129 -8.49 4.67 -16.41
CA HIS A 129 -9.54 5.70 -16.31
C HIS A 129 -9.26 6.92 -17.20
N THR A 130 -8.00 7.26 -17.41
CA THR A 130 -7.62 8.31 -18.37
C THR A 130 -7.87 7.85 -19.80
N ALA A 131 -7.53 6.59 -20.13
CA ALA A 131 -7.82 5.99 -21.43
C ALA A 131 -9.33 5.96 -21.70
N TYR A 132 -10.14 5.65 -20.68
CA TYR A 132 -11.59 5.77 -20.77
C TYR A 132 -12.04 7.19 -21.16
N LEU A 133 -11.51 8.23 -20.50
CA LEU A 133 -11.85 9.62 -20.83
C LEU A 133 -11.45 9.98 -22.26
N VAL A 134 -10.27 9.53 -22.71
CA VAL A 134 -9.84 9.71 -24.11
C VAL A 134 -10.83 9.05 -25.07
N MET A 135 -11.24 7.80 -24.80
CA MET A 135 -12.25 7.11 -25.61
C MET A 135 -13.59 7.86 -25.63
N LEU A 136 -14.02 8.37 -24.49
CA LEU A 136 -15.27 9.14 -24.36
C LEU A 136 -15.23 10.42 -25.20
N PHE A 137 -14.22 11.26 -24.99
CA PHE A 137 -14.17 12.60 -25.60
C PHE A 137 -13.69 12.60 -27.05
N ALA A 138 -12.89 11.62 -27.47
CA ALA A 138 -12.47 11.47 -28.86
C ALA A 138 -13.43 10.58 -29.69
N GLY A 139 -14.47 10.03 -29.08
CA GLY A 139 -15.42 9.14 -29.76
C GLY A 139 -14.79 7.84 -30.25
N LEU A 140 -13.83 7.28 -29.51
CA LEU A 140 -13.11 6.06 -29.90
C LEU A 140 -13.77 4.81 -29.31
N GLY A 141 -14.00 3.83 -30.17
CA GLY A 141 -14.61 2.55 -29.81
C GLY A 141 -16.10 2.66 -29.50
N THR A 142 -16.71 1.50 -29.25
CA THR A 142 -18.09 1.38 -28.81
C THR A 142 -18.24 1.71 -27.34
N THR A 143 -19.47 2.03 -26.92
CA THR A 143 -19.79 2.20 -25.49
C THR A 143 -19.40 0.96 -24.68
N GLY A 144 -19.66 -0.25 -25.20
CA GLY A 144 -19.31 -1.51 -24.53
C GLY A 144 -17.81 -1.66 -24.31
N GLU A 145 -16.99 -1.41 -25.32
CA GLU A 145 -15.52 -1.46 -25.20
C GLU A 145 -15.00 -0.44 -24.19
N ARG A 146 -15.52 0.80 -24.25
CA ARG A 146 -15.17 1.84 -23.29
C ARG A 146 -15.55 1.42 -21.86
N MET A 147 -16.75 0.88 -21.64
CA MET A 147 -17.17 0.37 -20.33
C MET A 147 -16.33 -0.81 -19.84
N ALA A 148 -15.86 -1.67 -20.74
CA ALA A 148 -14.93 -2.75 -20.39
C ALA A 148 -13.58 -2.20 -19.89
N VAL A 149 -13.07 -1.11 -20.46
CA VAL A 149 -11.86 -0.42 -19.96
C VAL A 149 -12.08 0.11 -18.53
N ALA A 150 -13.25 0.66 -18.23
CA ALA A 150 -13.58 1.06 -16.86
C ALA A 150 -13.61 -0.14 -15.90
N LEU A 151 -14.21 -1.27 -16.30
CA LEU A 151 -14.21 -2.51 -15.52
C LEU A 151 -12.79 -3.05 -15.27
N ALA A 152 -11.89 -2.96 -16.26
CA ALA A 152 -10.48 -3.31 -16.07
C ALA A 152 -9.82 -2.39 -15.01
N GLY A 153 -10.10 -1.09 -15.07
CA GLY A 153 -9.64 -0.14 -14.05
C GLY A 153 -10.20 -0.44 -12.65
N TYR A 154 -11.45 -0.91 -12.57
CA TYR A 154 -12.06 -1.35 -11.31
C TYR A 154 -11.42 -2.62 -10.76
N ALA A 155 -11.12 -3.59 -11.61
CA ALA A 155 -10.40 -4.79 -11.20
C ALA A 155 -9.01 -4.44 -10.65
N ALA A 156 -8.26 -3.57 -11.33
CA ALA A 156 -6.98 -3.06 -10.83
C ALA A 156 -7.14 -2.31 -9.48
N TYR A 157 -8.21 -1.54 -9.32
CA TYR A 157 -8.51 -0.84 -8.07
C TYR A 157 -8.80 -1.81 -6.91
N VAL A 158 -9.52 -2.91 -7.16
CA VAL A 158 -9.77 -3.93 -6.13
C VAL A 158 -8.48 -4.58 -5.65
N ILE A 159 -7.53 -4.83 -6.56
CA ILE A 159 -6.20 -5.34 -6.20
C ILE A 159 -5.48 -4.32 -5.30
N ASN A 160 -5.48 -3.05 -5.68
CA ASN A 160 -4.89 -1.97 -4.88
C ASN A 160 -5.51 -1.84 -3.47
N ALA A 161 -6.85 -1.91 -3.39
CA ALA A 161 -7.57 -1.87 -2.13
C ALA A 161 -7.24 -3.09 -1.23
N ALA A 162 -7.10 -4.27 -1.84
CA ALA A 162 -6.69 -5.48 -1.13
C ALA A 162 -5.26 -5.36 -0.55
N GLN A 163 -4.32 -4.78 -1.31
CA GLN A 163 -2.98 -4.48 -0.81
C GLN A 163 -3.02 -3.58 0.43
N PHE A 164 -3.84 -2.52 0.39
CA PHE A 164 -3.98 -1.61 1.52
C PHE A 164 -4.59 -2.29 2.76
N LEU A 165 -5.66 -3.08 2.59
CA LEU A 165 -6.27 -3.83 3.69
C LEU A 165 -5.30 -4.85 4.31
N TRP A 166 -4.52 -5.54 3.48
CA TRP A 166 -3.48 -6.45 3.95
C TRP A 166 -2.43 -5.72 4.79
N LYS A 167 -1.93 -4.58 4.29
CA LYS A 167 -0.95 -3.74 4.98
C LYS A 167 -1.48 -3.26 6.34
N LEU A 168 -2.74 -2.81 6.41
CA LEU A 168 -3.41 -2.43 7.66
C LEU A 168 -3.50 -3.60 8.64
N ARG A 169 -3.86 -4.80 8.16
CA ARG A 169 -3.93 -6.00 8.99
C ARG A 169 -2.57 -6.36 9.58
N MET A 170 -1.52 -6.31 8.78
CA MET A 170 -0.15 -6.59 9.25
C MET A 170 0.32 -5.57 10.29
N ALA A 171 0.06 -4.28 10.07
CA ALA A 171 0.40 -3.24 11.04
C ALA A 171 -0.30 -3.44 12.40
N ARG A 172 -1.58 -3.86 12.40
CA ARG A 172 -2.33 -4.17 13.62
C ARG A 172 -1.75 -5.38 14.36
N LEU A 173 -1.41 -6.46 13.65
CA LEU A 173 -0.83 -7.66 14.25
C LEU A 173 0.53 -7.38 14.88
N GLN A 174 1.39 -6.63 14.19
CA GLN A 174 2.71 -6.25 14.72
C GLN A 174 2.61 -5.32 15.94
N GLY A 175 1.65 -4.39 15.94
CA GLY A 175 1.39 -3.52 17.09
C GLY A 175 0.90 -4.27 18.32
N ALA A 176 0.09 -5.32 18.14
CA ALA A 176 -0.37 -6.19 19.23
C ALA A 176 0.78 -7.01 19.83
N SER A 177 1.66 -7.58 19.00
CA SER A 177 2.81 -8.37 19.48
C SER A 177 3.88 -7.53 20.19
N ALA A 178 4.06 -6.26 19.81
CA ALA A 178 4.98 -5.35 20.50
C ALA A 178 4.49 -4.97 21.91
N ALA A 179 3.17 -4.84 22.11
CA ALA A 179 2.58 -4.58 23.42
C ALA A 179 2.66 -5.80 24.36
N GLU A 180 2.62 -7.02 23.81
CA GLU A 180 2.74 -8.27 24.56
C GLU A 180 4.19 -8.59 24.98
N SER A 181 5.17 -8.04 24.24
CA SER A 181 6.61 -8.25 24.49
C SER A 181 7.23 -7.21 25.44
N ALA A 182 6.46 -6.23 25.91
CA ALA A 182 6.94 -5.26 26.90
C ALA A 182 7.20 -5.99 28.24
N PRO A 183 8.41 -5.93 28.81
CA PRO A 183 8.67 -6.53 30.11
C PRO A 183 7.71 -5.91 31.12
N ARG A 184 6.85 -6.72 31.74
CA ARG A 184 6.16 -6.30 32.96
C ARG A 184 7.25 -6.00 33.97
N LEU A 185 7.51 -4.72 34.22
CA LEU A 185 8.32 -4.30 35.37
C LEU A 185 7.67 -4.92 36.60
N ALA A 186 8.27 -6.00 37.10
CA ALA A 186 7.92 -6.58 38.38
C ALA A 186 8.24 -5.52 39.43
N VAL A 187 7.21 -4.85 39.92
CA VAL A 187 7.30 -4.04 41.14
C VAL A 187 7.53 -5.02 42.28
N ALA A 188 8.79 -5.20 42.67
CA ALA A 188 9.13 -5.83 43.93
C ALA A 188 8.88 -4.81 45.06
N GLN A 189 7.97 -5.18 45.96
CA GLN A 189 7.69 -4.49 47.23
C GLN A 189 8.78 -4.79 48.26
#